data_AF-A0A1X0J1T0-F1
#
_entry.id   AF-A0A1X0J1T0-F1
#
_cell.length_a   1.000
_cell.length_b   1.000
_cell.length_c   1.000
_cell.angle_alpha   90.00
_cell.angle_beta   90.00
_cell.angle_gamma   90.00
#
_symmetry.space_group_name_H-M   'P 1'
#
loop_
_entity.id
_entity.type
_entity.pdbx_description
1 polymer ?
#
loop_
_entity_poly.entity_id
_entity_poly.type
_entity_poly.pdbx_seq_one_letter_code
_entity_poly.pdbx_strand_id
1 'polypeptide(L)'
;MSAARQLRTLFPQPPDTDADVLRWLARESFERTAAAEGLQIVEYRASTVPPEAIPRAAEDHLDLPIEAYTWHEFVAYAERPEAADSDPVCGYCPHPPHKANGCTEAATPWLAAPVDGEPAPQCPCAVDSDPAPTEQPSVNA
;
A
#
# COMPACT_ATOMS: atom_id res chain seq x y z
N MET A 1 -1.90 -13.09 7.73
CA MET A 1 -0.61 -12.97 7.04
C MET A 1 -0.89 -12.40 5.66
N SER A 2 -0.39 -11.21 5.34
CA SER A 2 -0.52 -10.63 4.00
C SER A 2 0.21 -11.53 3.01
N ALA A 3 -0.44 -11.90 1.90
CA ALA A 3 0.19 -12.77 0.91
C ALA A 3 1.23 -11.96 0.11
N ALA A 4 2.51 -12.31 0.24
CA ALA A 4 3.59 -11.70 -0.53
C ALA A 4 3.61 -12.23 -1.97
N ARG A 5 3.71 -11.32 -2.94
CA ARG A 5 3.80 -11.63 -4.38
C ARG A 5 5.24 -11.47 -4.83
N GLN A 6 5.81 -12.49 -5.46
CA GLN A 6 7.13 -12.41 -6.08
C GLN A 6 7.02 -11.98 -7.54
N LEU A 7 7.80 -10.98 -7.92
CA LEU A 7 8.02 -10.54 -9.30
C LEU A 7 9.46 -10.89 -9.68
N ARG A 8 9.67 -11.39 -10.90
CA ARG A 8 10.98 -11.82 -11.39
C ARG A 8 11.12 -11.51 -12.87
N THR A 9 12.29 -11.05 -13.27
CA THR A 9 12.67 -10.93 -14.68
C THR A 9 14.14 -11.31 -14.85
N LEU A 10 14.45 -11.85 -16.03
CA LEU A 10 15.79 -12.19 -16.46
C LEU A 10 16.06 -11.42 -17.74
N PHE A 11 17.14 -10.63 -17.77
CA PHE A 11 17.46 -9.75 -18.88
C PHE A 11 18.86 -10.05 -19.45
N PRO A 12 18.99 -10.30 -20.76
CA PRO A 12 20.28 -10.34 -21.43
C PRO A 12 20.77 -8.92 -21.71
N GLN A 13 21.78 -8.45 -20.96
CA GLN A 13 22.38 -7.15 -21.22
C GLN A 13 23.44 -7.26 -22.33
N PRO A 14 23.25 -6.58 -23.48
CA PRO A 14 24.26 -6.54 -24.53
C PRO A 14 25.54 -5.82 -24.05
N PRO A 15 26.68 -6.07 -24.71
CA PRO A 15 27.87 -5.24 -24.53
C PRO A 15 27.55 -3.74 -24.69
N ASP A 16 28.29 -2.89 -23.98
CA ASP A 16 28.20 -1.43 -24.06
C ASP A 16 26.86 -0.81 -23.62
N THR A 17 25.98 -1.59 -22.99
CA THR A 17 24.74 -1.10 -22.37
C THR A 17 24.98 -0.71 -20.90
N ASP A 18 24.29 0.30 -20.40
CA ASP A 18 24.38 0.73 -19.00
C ASP A 18 23.54 -0.16 -18.06
N ALA A 19 24.23 -0.86 -17.15
CA ALA A 19 23.61 -1.77 -16.19
C ALA A 19 22.75 -1.06 -15.13
N ASP A 20 23.06 0.20 -14.80
CA ASP A 20 22.31 0.94 -13.79
C ASP A 20 20.99 1.46 -14.35
N VAL A 21 20.97 1.84 -15.64
CA VAL A 21 19.73 2.12 -16.36
C VAL A 21 18.84 0.88 -16.40
N LEU A 22 19.41 -0.29 -16.70
CA LEU A 22 18.66 -1.55 -16.72
C LEU A 22 18.05 -1.86 -15.35
N ARG A 23 18.84 -1.72 -14.28
CA ARG A 23 18.39 -1.93 -12.90
C ARG A 23 17.25 -0.99 -12.53
N TRP A 24 17.37 0.29 -12.88
CA TRP A 24 16.33 1.29 -12.66
C TRP A 24 15.04 0.92 -13.40
N LEU A 25 15.13 0.59 -14.69
CA LEU A 25 13.96 0.17 -15.51
C LEU A 25 13.27 -1.07 -14.93
N ALA A 26 14.04 -2.08 -14.48
CA ALA A 26 13.48 -3.27 -13.87
C ALA A 26 12.72 -2.94 -12.57
N ARG A 27 13.28 -2.05 -11.73
CA ARG A 27 12.63 -1.60 -10.51
C ARG A 27 11.35 -0.82 -10.79
N GLU A 28 11.39 0.16 -11.69
CA GLU A 28 10.21 0.93 -12.11
C GLU A 28 9.11 0.02 -12.67
N SER A 29 9.49 -0.96 -13.49
CA SER A 29 8.54 -1.93 -14.01
C SER A 29 7.85 -2.71 -12.88
N PHE A 30 8.61 -3.19 -11.89
CA PHE A 30 8.04 -3.91 -10.76
C PHE A 30 7.16 -3.04 -9.87
N GLU A 31 7.58 -1.80 -9.59
CA GLU A 31 6.79 -0.84 -8.82
C GLU A 31 5.46 -0.54 -9.52
N ARG A 32 5.47 -0.34 -10.84
CA ARG A 32 4.24 -0.15 -11.63
C ARG A 32 3.34 -1.38 -11.63
N THR A 33 3.90 -2.59 -11.78
CA THR A 33 3.14 -3.83 -11.72
C THR A 33 2.51 -4.03 -10.33
N ALA A 34 3.28 -3.82 -9.26
CA ALA A 34 2.78 -3.94 -7.90
C ALA A 34 1.67 -2.90 -7.61
N ALA A 35 1.88 -1.64 -8.00
CA ALA A 35 0.92 -0.56 -7.79
C ALA A 35 -0.43 -0.84 -8.49
N ALA A 36 -0.41 -1.44 -9.68
CA ALA A 36 -1.64 -1.83 -10.40
C ALA A 36 -2.49 -2.84 -9.62
N GLU A 37 -1.90 -3.61 -8.71
CA GLU A 37 -2.56 -4.59 -7.85
C GLU A 37 -2.82 -4.06 -6.41
N GLY A 38 -2.48 -2.79 -6.15
CA GLY A 38 -2.54 -2.19 -4.81
C GLY A 38 -1.50 -2.79 -3.85
N LEU A 39 -0.35 -3.20 -4.37
CA LEU A 39 0.79 -3.72 -3.62
C LEU A 39 1.94 -2.70 -3.62
N GLN A 40 2.85 -2.84 -2.66
CA GLN A 40 4.10 -2.09 -2.59
C GLN A 40 5.30 -3.05 -2.57
N ILE A 41 6.41 -2.67 -3.19
CA ILE A 41 7.66 -3.44 -3.12
C ILE A 41 8.29 -3.27 -1.74
N VAL A 42 8.52 -4.39 -1.04
CA VAL A 42 9.16 -4.41 0.29
C VAL A 42 10.62 -4.90 0.23
N GLU A 43 10.96 -5.66 -0.81
CA GLU A 43 12.32 -6.13 -1.04
C GLU A 43 12.63 -6.19 -2.54
N TYR A 44 13.86 -5.84 -2.91
CA TYR A 44 14.36 -5.91 -4.28
C TYR A 44 15.80 -6.45 -4.28
N ARG A 45 16.07 -7.41 -5.14
CA ARG A 45 17.38 -8.05 -5.31
C ARG A 45 17.77 -8.04 -6.79
N ALA A 46 19.06 -7.81 -7.03
CA ALA A 46 19.69 -7.89 -8.33
C ALA A 46 20.89 -8.83 -8.26
N SER A 47 20.98 -9.78 -9.19
CA SER A 47 22.08 -10.73 -9.29
C SER A 47 22.47 -10.93 -10.75
N THR A 48 23.67 -11.48 -10.97
CA THR A 48 24.11 -11.95 -12.28
C THR A 48 23.97 -13.46 -12.35
N VAL A 49 23.52 -13.96 -13.49
CA VAL A 49 23.35 -15.40 -13.75
C VAL A 49 24.45 -15.88 -14.70
N PRO A 50 25.10 -17.02 -14.43
CA PRO A 50 26.09 -17.56 -15.35
C PRO A 50 25.44 -17.98 -16.68
N PRO A 51 26.09 -17.73 -17.83
CA PRO A 51 25.59 -18.13 -19.15
C PRO A 51 25.19 -19.61 -19.26
N GLU A 52 25.86 -20.50 -18.54
CA GLU A 52 25.61 -21.95 -18.54
C GLU A 52 24.26 -22.32 -17.92
N ALA A 53 23.67 -21.44 -17.10
CA ALA A 53 22.36 -21.62 -16.50
C ALA A 53 21.21 -21.14 -17.42
N ILE A 54 21.54 -20.52 -18.57
CA ILE A 54 20.56 -20.02 -19.53
C ILE A 54 20.17 -21.17 -20.47
N PRO A 55 18.86 -21.43 -20.66
CA PRO A 55 18.42 -22.44 -21.61
C PRO A 55 18.94 -22.15 -23.02
N ARG A 56 19.60 -23.13 -23.66
CA ARG A 56 20.15 -22.98 -25.02
C ARG A 56 19.10 -22.61 -26.06
N ALA A 57 17.85 -23.01 -25.86
CA ALA A 57 16.73 -22.60 -26.70
C ALA A 57 16.49 -21.08 -26.74
N ALA A 58 17.07 -20.30 -25.81
CA ALA A 58 17.01 -18.84 -25.85
C ALA A 58 17.85 -18.25 -26.99
N GLU A 59 18.86 -18.96 -27.53
CA GLU A 59 19.72 -18.49 -28.63
C GLU A 59 18.92 -18.07 -29.87
N ASP A 60 17.81 -18.77 -30.16
CA ASP A 60 16.93 -18.48 -31.32
C ASP A 60 16.25 -17.09 -31.24
N HIS A 61 16.30 -16.44 -30.08
CA HIS A 61 15.67 -15.14 -29.81
C HIS A 61 16.68 -14.04 -29.49
N LEU A 62 17.98 -14.30 -29.65
CA LEU A 62 19.05 -13.36 -29.35
C LEU A 62 19.80 -12.96 -30.63
N ASP A 63 20.26 -11.72 -30.66
CA ASP A 63 21.07 -11.20 -31.77
C ASP A 63 22.54 -11.66 -31.69
N LEU A 64 23.01 -12.01 -30.49
CA LEU A 64 24.37 -12.48 -30.20
C LEU A 64 24.32 -13.86 -29.51
N PRO A 65 25.45 -14.58 -29.44
CA PRO A 65 25.55 -15.79 -28.62
C PRO A 65 25.24 -15.52 -27.14
N ILE A 66 24.72 -16.51 -26.41
CA ILE A 66 24.38 -16.39 -24.98
C ILE A 66 25.57 -15.88 -24.15
N GLU A 67 26.78 -16.33 -24.48
CA GLU A 67 28.03 -15.98 -23.79
C GLU A 67 28.46 -14.52 -23.99
N ALA A 68 27.90 -13.83 -24.99
CA ALA A 68 28.20 -12.43 -25.27
C ALA A 68 27.41 -11.46 -24.37
N TYR A 69 26.39 -11.93 -23.64
CA TYR A 69 25.57 -11.12 -22.76
C TYR A 69 26.00 -11.24 -21.29
N THR A 70 25.80 -10.16 -20.54
CA THR A 70 25.72 -10.25 -19.08
C THR A 70 24.28 -10.49 -18.68
N TRP A 71 23.99 -11.62 -18.03
CA TRP A 71 22.63 -11.98 -17.67
C TRP A 71 22.29 -11.44 -16.29
N HIS A 72 21.29 -10.58 -16.21
CA HIS A 72 20.82 -9.99 -14.97
C HIS A 72 19.49 -10.58 -14.54
N GLU A 73 19.45 -11.08 -13.31
CA GLU A 73 18.21 -11.47 -12.65
C GLU A 73 17.81 -10.39 -11.66
N PHE A 74 16.55 -9.94 -11.78
CA PHE A 74 15.94 -9.03 -10.82
C PHE A 74 14.74 -9.72 -10.19
N VAL A 75 14.67 -9.66 -8.86
CA VAL A 75 13.59 -10.24 -8.06
C VAL A 75 13.07 -9.19 -7.11
N ALA A 76 11.77 -9.03 -7.03
CA ALA A 76 11.12 -8.20 -6.03
C ALA A 76 10.03 -8.97 -5.28
N TYR A 77 9.86 -8.63 -4.02
CA TYR A 77 8.75 -9.10 -3.20
C TYR A 77 7.84 -7.91 -2.90
N ALA A 78 6.56 -8.09 -3.20
CA ALA A 78 5.53 -7.07 -3.05
C ALA A 78 4.49 -7.53 -2.03
N GLU A 79 4.02 -6.62 -1.20
CA GLU A 79 3.01 -6.88 -0.18
C GLU A 79 1.91 -5.83 -0.23
N ARG A 80 0.71 -6.20 0.22
CA ARG A 80 -0.35 -5.20 0.42
C ARG A 80 0.07 -4.29 1.57
N PRO A 81 0.13 -2.96 1.37
CA PRO A 81 0.37 -2.06 2.48
C PRO A 81 -0.70 -2.28 3.54
N GLU A 82 -0.28 -2.24 4.80
CA GLU A 82 -1.23 -2.15 5.90
C GLU A 82 -2.11 -0.93 5.66
N ALA A 83 -3.42 -1.09 5.87
CA ALA A 83 -4.33 0.05 5.75
C ALA A 83 -3.86 1.08 6.76
N ALA A 84 -3.47 2.27 6.28
CA ALA A 84 -3.25 3.38 7.17
C ALA A 84 -4.53 3.57 7.99
N ASP A 85 -4.38 3.77 9.30
CA ASP A 85 -5.49 4.19 10.15
C ASP A 85 -6.18 5.36 9.43
N SER A 86 -7.47 5.21 9.13
CA SER A 86 -8.21 6.28 8.50
C SER A 86 -8.12 7.50 9.42
N ASP A 87 -7.56 8.60 8.93
CA ASP A 87 -7.66 9.87 9.62
C ASP A 87 -9.15 10.11 9.92
N PRO A 88 -9.55 10.26 11.20
CA PRO A 88 -10.95 10.43 11.51
C PRO A 88 -11.44 11.70 10.83
N VAL A 89 -12.51 11.57 10.05
CA VAL A 89 -13.15 12.69 9.35
C VAL A 89 -13.82 13.59 10.40
N CYS A 90 -13.05 14.48 11.01
CA CYS A 90 -13.56 15.58 11.82
C CYS A 90 -14.02 16.70 10.88
N GLY A 91 -15.27 16.60 10.40
CA GLY A 91 -15.86 17.56 9.46
C GLY A 91 -17.05 18.35 10.01
N TYR A 92 -17.56 18.01 11.20
CA TYR A 92 -18.79 18.61 11.74
C TYR A 92 -18.56 19.60 12.89
N CYS A 93 -17.34 19.69 13.43
CA CYS A 93 -17.01 20.57 14.55
C CYS A 93 -16.00 21.67 14.14
N PRO A 94 -16.16 22.92 14.60
CA PRO A 94 -15.28 24.05 14.28
C PRO A 94 -14.01 24.05 15.15
N HIS A 95 -13.22 22.98 15.13
CA HIS A 95 -11.93 22.89 15.84
C HIS A 95 -10.91 22.05 15.05
N PRO A 96 -9.61 22.08 15.42
CA PRO A 96 -8.58 21.29 14.75
C PRO A 96 -8.86 19.78 14.78
N PRO A 97 -8.41 19.03 13.76
CA PRO A 97 -8.60 17.58 13.68
C PRO A 97 -7.81 16.84 14.77
N HIS A 98 -8.38 15.75 15.28
CA HIS A 98 -7.79 14.91 16.34
C HIS A 98 -8.26 13.45 16.21
N LYS A 99 -7.57 12.52 16.90
CA LYS A 99 -7.98 11.10 16.97
C LYS A 99 -9.35 10.91 17.65
N ALA A 100 -10.01 9.78 17.40
CA ALA A 100 -11.19 9.37 18.18
C ALA A 100 -10.84 9.35 19.68
N ASN A 101 -11.76 9.84 20.53
CA ASN A 101 -11.54 10.05 21.98
C ASN A 101 -10.41 11.05 22.32
N GLY A 102 -9.88 11.76 21.32
CA GLY A 102 -8.87 12.81 21.47
C GLY A 102 -9.42 14.23 21.49
N CYS A 103 -10.75 14.39 21.55
CA CYS A 103 -11.38 15.69 21.68
C CYS A 103 -11.07 16.27 23.07
N THR A 104 -10.39 17.42 23.10
CA THR A 104 -10.08 18.15 24.33
C THR A 104 -10.93 19.41 24.48
N GLU A 105 -11.76 19.70 23.47
CA GLU A 105 -12.61 20.88 23.41
C GLU A 105 -14.00 20.57 23.99
N ALA A 106 -14.64 21.58 24.58
CA ALA A 106 -16.03 21.48 24.96
C ALA A 106 -16.92 21.33 23.72
N ALA A 107 -18.04 20.61 23.83
CA ALA A 107 -18.99 20.53 22.73
C ALA A 107 -19.49 21.94 22.37
N THR A 108 -19.68 22.18 21.07
CA THR A 108 -20.17 23.47 20.62
C THR A 108 -21.59 23.76 21.11
N PRO A 109 -21.94 25.04 21.35
CA PRO A 109 -23.23 25.43 21.93
C PRO A 109 -24.46 25.11 21.06
N TRP A 110 -24.28 24.70 19.80
CA TRP A 110 -25.37 24.28 18.90
C TRP A 110 -25.81 22.83 19.14
N LEU A 111 -25.06 22.02 19.89
CA LEU A 111 -25.40 20.65 20.29
C LEU A 111 -26.38 20.58 21.49
N ALA A 112 -27.20 21.64 21.65
CA ALA A 112 -28.03 22.03 22.80
C ALA A 112 -27.30 22.95 23.79
N ALA A 113 -27.96 24.06 24.11
CA ALA A 113 -27.54 24.92 25.22
C ALA A 113 -27.67 24.13 26.54
N PRO A 114 -26.73 24.29 27.49
CA PRO A 114 -26.89 23.73 28.82
C PRO A 114 -28.22 24.22 29.42
N VAL A 115 -29.04 23.29 29.88
CA VAL A 115 -30.18 23.60 30.75
C VAL A 115 -29.61 23.95 32.13
N ASP A 116 -30.15 24.96 32.81
CA ASP A 116 -29.62 25.45 34.09
C ASP A 116 -29.43 24.29 35.10
N GLY A 117 -28.16 24.02 35.45
CA GLY A 117 -27.78 22.99 36.41
C GLY A 117 -27.27 21.67 35.82
N GLU A 118 -27.31 21.49 34.49
CA GLU A 118 -26.73 20.31 33.83
C GLU A 118 -25.37 20.60 33.17
N PRO A 119 -24.42 19.64 33.21
CA PRO A 119 -23.15 19.79 32.52
C PRO A 119 -23.38 19.89 31.00
N ALA A 120 -22.52 20.65 30.31
CA ALA A 120 -22.57 20.75 28.86
C ALA A 120 -22.52 19.34 28.22
N PRO A 121 -23.29 19.10 27.14
CA PRO A 121 -23.23 17.83 26.44
C PRO A 121 -21.80 17.55 26.00
N GLN A 122 -21.37 16.29 26.10
CA GLN A 122 -20.05 15.89 25.60
C GLN A 122 -20.06 15.90 24.06
N CYS A 123 -18.89 16.11 23.45
CA CYS A 123 -18.78 15.98 22.00
C CYS A 123 -19.23 14.57 21.59
N PRO A 124 -20.04 14.41 20.53
CA PRO A 124 -20.34 13.11 19.96
C PRO A 124 -19.08 12.30 19.58
N CYS A 125 -17.96 13.00 19.39
CA CYS A 125 -16.64 12.46 19.09
C CYS A 125 -15.82 11.98 20.31
N ALA A 126 -16.31 12.23 21.54
CA ALA A 126 -15.65 11.86 22.79
C ALA A 126 -16.14 10.52 23.36
N VAL A 127 -17.19 9.93 22.76
CA VAL A 127 -17.72 8.61 23.11
C VAL A 127 -17.39 7.63 21.99
N ASP A 128 -16.92 6.44 22.36
CA ASP A 128 -16.83 5.30 21.45
C ASP A 128 -18.22 5.05 20.85
N SER A 129 -18.44 5.56 19.64
CA SER A 129 -19.60 5.20 18.85
C SER A 129 -19.32 3.84 18.24
N ASP A 130 -19.25 2.80 19.08
CA ASP A 130 -19.55 1.47 18.61
C ASP A 130 -21.06 1.50 18.32
N PRO A 131 -21.52 1.43 17.06
CA PRO A 131 -22.94 1.45 16.79
C PRO A 131 -23.51 0.17 17.38
N ALA A 132 -24.10 0.27 18.58
CA ALA A 132 -24.95 -0.78 19.11
C ALA A 132 -25.92 -1.18 17.98
N PRO A 133 -26.02 -2.47 17.62
CA PRO A 133 -26.82 -2.88 16.49
C PRO A 133 -28.26 -2.44 16.76
N THR A 134 -28.74 -1.49 15.96
CA THR A 134 -30.13 -1.05 16.02
C THR A 134 -30.97 -2.27 15.65
N GLU A 135 -31.63 -2.88 16.64
CA GLU A 135 -32.64 -3.91 16.38
C GLU A 135 -33.66 -3.32 15.40
N GLN A 136 -33.66 -3.82 14.17
CA GLN A 136 -34.68 -3.46 13.19
C GLN A 136 -36.02 -4.00 13.70
N PRO A 137 -37.09 -3.20 13.74
CA PRO A 137 -38.39 -3.70 14.17
C PRO A 137 -38.83 -4.78 13.19
N SER A 138 -39.07 -6.00 13.70
CA SER A 138 -39.60 -7.09 12.92
C SER A 138 -41.00 -6.71 12.43
N VAL A 139 -41.14 -6.53 11.12
CA VAL A 139 -42.46 -6.39 10.50
C VAL A 139 -43.06 -7.80 10.45
N ASN A 140 -43.98 -8.10 11.37
CA ASN A 140 -44.75 -9.34 11.32
C ASN A 140 -45.61 -9.35 10.05
N ALA A 141 -45.47 -10.42 9.27
CA ALA A 141 -46.30 -10.74 8.10
C ALA A 141 -47.64 -11.34 8.51
#